data_AF-A0A178V2X6-F1
#
_entry.id   AF-A0A178V2X6-F1
#
_cell.length_a   1.000
_cell.length_b   1.000
_cell.length_c   1.000
_cell.angle_alpha   90.00
_cell.angle_beta   90.00
_cell.angle_gamma   90.00
#
_symmetry.space_group_name_H-M   'P 1'
#
loop_
_entity.id
_entity.type
_entity.pdbx_description
1 polymer ?
#
loop_
_entity_poly.entity_id
_entity_poly.type
_entity_poly.pdbx_seq_one_letter_code
_entity_poly.pdbx_strand_id
1 'polypeptide(L)'
;MVSVGLTSLAASKFDMRSVAIGDKQMRVLCIGHGGGSLPLFIAKHILGAVVDIVELDPLVISESVRAMGFPAFSVMTATGKRVLPTPEIIDQVMWGGIRERLSLYESKAEDFILRNQSNTYDLIFMDAYDGADIFPHSLWDSSSVFMKALSKTLHHEHGTLVVNLHSDADISDIDRSNEGVTTGKYVRKVGKAYKKGLLENERNGLVFACEVPWLCNVSLVVSRGMGSEGRDREKTKSNLMKTSLEVDRVLRLPFSCLDYLKTGLAII
;
A
#
# COMPACT_ATOMS: atom_id res chain seq x y z
N MET A 1 4.30 3.68 -5.83
CA MET A 1 3.39 3.03 -4.84
C MET A 1 2.18 3.88 -4.46
N VAL A 2 2.35 5.01 -3.75
CA VAL A 2 1.23 5.81 -3.21
C VAL A 2 0.22 6.25 -4.28
N SER A 3 0.67 6.97 -5.31
CA SER A 3 -0.24 7.53 -6.33
C SER A 3 -0.99 6.45 -7.08
N VAL A 4 -0.34 5.33 -7.46
CA VAL A 4 -1.02 4.23 -8.14
C VAL A 4 -2.01 3.49 -7.22
N GLY A 5 -1.69 3.35 -5.93
CA GLY A 5 -2.61 2.77 -4.94
C GLY A 5 -3.89 3.57 -4.77
N LEU A 6 -3.74 4.89 -4.53
CA LEU A 6 -4.87 5.81 -4.37
C LEU A 6 -5.69 5.91 -5.67
N THR A 7 -5.02 5.90 -6.83
CA THR A 7 -5.68 5.84 -8.14
C THR A 7 -6.52 4.57 -8.29
N SER A 8 -5.98 3.42 -7.89
CA SER A 8 -6.67 2.14 -8.02
C SER A 8 -7.87 2.04 -7.09
N LEU A 9 -7.73 2.56 -5.87
CA LEU A 9 -8.83 2.69 -4.91
C LEU A 9 -9.92 3.64 -5.43
N ALA A 10 -9.57 4.80 -5.98
CA ALA A 10 -10.56 5.68 -6.59
C ALA A 10 -11.23 5.03 -7.81
N ALA A 11 -10.49 4.25 -8.61
CA ALA A 11 -11.00 3.57 -9.79
C ALA A 11 -12.02 2.47 -9.45
N SER A 12 -11.99 1.92 -8.23
CA SER A 12 -13.04 1.04 -7.70
C SER A 12 -14.28 1.78 -7.18
N LYS A 13 -14.44 3.07 -7.54
CA LYS A 13 -15.54 3.97 -7.16
C LYS A 13 -15.53 4.36 -5.68
N PHE A 14 -14.39 4.21 -4.99
CA PHE A 14 -14.21 4.74 -3.65
C PHE A 14 -14.28 6.28 -3.65
N ASP A 15 -14.99 6.85 -2.69
CA ASP A 15 -15.23 8.29 -2.58
C ASP A 15 -14.01 9.04 -2.01
N MET A 16 -12.98 9.17 -2.85
CA MET A 16 -11.72 9.82 -2.48
C MET A 16 -11.91 11.28 -2.05
N ARG A 17 -12.90 11.98 -2.63
CA ARG A 17 -13.14 13.40 -2.33
C ARG A 17 -13.62 13.59 -0.90
N SER A 18 -14.60 12.81 -0.45
CA SER A 18 -15.10 12.90 0.92
C SER A 18 -14.04 12.54 1.96
N VAL A 19 -13.19 11.56 1.65
CA VAL A 19 -12.09 11.17 2.56
C VAL A 19 -10.98 12.23 2.57
N ALA A 20 -10.66 12.85 1.44
CA ALA A 20 -9.65 13.91 1.35
C ALA A 20 -9.92 15.06 2.34
N ILE A 21 -11.18 15.46 2.47
CA ILE A 21 -11.62 16.56 3.34
C ILE A 21 -12.03 16.11 4.75
N GLY A 22 -12.06 14.80 5.02
CA GLY A 22 -12.36 14.25 6.34
C GLY A 22 -13.84 13.98 6.62
N ASP A 23 -14.73 14.11 5.63
CA ASP A 23 -16.17 13.82 5.78
C ASP A 23 -16.44 12.31 5.92
N LYS A 24 -15.54 11.48 5.37
CA LYS A 24 -15.55 10.03 5.53
C LYS A 24 -14.20 9.53 6.01
N GLN A 25 -14.21 8.44 6.76
CA GLN A 25 -12.99 7.77 7.19
C GLN A 25 -12.50 6.80 6.11
N MET A 26 -11.18 6.70 5.95
CA MET A 26 -10.51 5.64 5.21
C MET A 26 -9.50 4.96 6.13
N ARG A 27 -9.54 3.63 6.22
CA ARG A 27 -8.59 2.85 7.00
C ARG A 27 -7.47 2.35 6.11
N VAL A 28 -6.24 2.70 6.50
CA VAL A 28 -5.02 2.35 5.80
C VAL A 28 -4.14 1.50 6.70
N LEU A 29 -3.61 0.40 6.17
CA LEU A 29 -2.58 -0.38 6.83
C LEU A 29 -1.25 -0.24 6.08
N CYS A 30 -0.20 0.17 6.77
CA CYS A 30 1.16 0.16 6.27
C CYS A 30 1.93 -0.99 6.95
N ILE A 31 2.36 -1.99 6.18
CA ILE A 31 3.24 -3.06 6.64
C ILE A 31 4.65 -2.73 6.20
N GLY A 32 5.55 -2.56 7.17
CA GLY A 32 6.83 -1.89 6.97
C GLY A 32 6.69 -0.39 7.25
N HIS A 33 7.47 0.09 8.22
CA HIS A 33 7.47 1.50 8.62
C HIS A 33 8.64 2.26 8.00
N GLY A 34 9.83 1.66 8.04
CA GLY A 34 11.07 2.35 7.67
C GLY A 34 11.22 3.66 8.45
N GLY A 35 11.30 4.78 7.74
CA GLY A 35 11.33 6.12 8.35
C GLY A 35 9.97 6.75 8.65
N GLY A 36 8.86 6.08 8.31
CA GLY A 36 7.50 6.59 8.51
C GLY A 36 7.02 7.62 7.47
N SER A 37 7.77 7.83 6.39
CA SER A 37 7.42 8.79 5.34
C SER A 37 6.10 8.47 4.65
N LEU A 38 5.87 7.18 4.33
CA LEU A 38 4.64 6.69 3.72
C LEU A 38 3.39 6.96 4.58
N PRO A 39 3.31 6.50 5.85
CA PRO A 39 2.15 6.76 6.68
C PRO A 39 1.96 8.25 7.00
N LEU A 40 3.06 9.00 7.20
CA LEU A 40 2.99 10.46 7.38
C LEU A 40 2.40 11.15 6.14
N PHE A 41 2.82 10.74 4.94
CA PHE A 41 2.29 11.29 3.70
C PHE A 41 0.77 11.08 3.60
N ILE A 42 0.31 9.86 3.85
CA ILE A 42 -1.12 9.51 3.81
C ILE A 42 -1.90 10.35 4.82
N ALA A 43 -1.47 10.38 6.08
CA ALA A 43 -2.18 11.13 7.11
C ALA A 43 -2.15 12.64 6.84
N LYS A 44 -1.06 13.19 6.31
CA LYS A 44 -0.95 14.62 5.98
C LYS A 44 -1.86 15.03 4.83
N HIS A 45 -1.93 14.24 3.76
CA HIS A 45 -2.65 14.61 2.54
C HIS A 45 -4.12 14.19 2.54
N ILE A 46 -4.53 13.29 3.44
CA ILE A 46 -5.87 12.74 3.48
C ILE A 46 -6.41 12.87 4.91
N LEU A 47 -7.28 13.86 5.14
CA LEU A 47 -7.75 14.20 6.49
C LEU A 47 -8.57 13.07 7.12
N GLY A 48 -9.35 12.34 6.31
CA GLY A 48 -10.13 11.19 6.74
C GLY A 48 -9.33 9.90 6.95
N ALA A 49 -8.03 9.88 6.64
CA ALA A 49 -7.24 8.66 6.77
C ALA A 49 -6.89 8.36 8.24
N VAL A 50 -7.16 7.13 8.66
CA VAL A 50 -6.62 6.52 9.89
C VAL A 50 -5.65 5.43 9.47
N VAL A 51 -4.42 5.50 9.97
CA VAL A 51 -3.30 4.68 9.49
C VAL A 51 -2.76 3.84 10.63
N ASP A 52 -2.92 2.52 10.50
CA ASP A 52 -2.20 1.54 11.31
C ASP A 52 -0.88 1.20 10.60
N ILE A 53 0.20 1.13 11.35
CA ILE A 53 1.56 0.91 10.84
C ILE A 53 2.15 -0.26 11.62
N VAL A 54 2.75 -1.22 10.92
CA VAL A 54 3.34 -2.40 11.54
C VAL A 54 4.81 -2.49 11.17
N GLU A 55 5.67 -2.47 12.18
CA GLU A 55 7.12 -2.61 12.05
C GLU A 55 7.59 -3.76 12.93
N LEU A 56 8.46 -4.61 12.40
CA LEU A 56 8.99 -5.75 13.13
C LEU A 56 10.20 -5.35 13.98
N ASP A 57 11.03 -4.42 13.49
CA ASP A 57 12.29 -4.08 14.13
C ASP A 57 12.13 -2.86 15.08
N PRO A 58 12.27 -3.05 16.41
CA PRO A 58 12.22 -1.95 17.36
C PRO A 58 13.32 -0.90 17.16
N LEU A 59 14.46 -1.26 16.55
CA LEU A 59 15.51 -0.30 16.22
C LEU A 59 15.05 0.66 15.13
N VAL A 60 14.38 0.16 14.09
CA VAL A 60 13.79 0.99 13.02
C VAL A 60 12.78 1.97 13.61
N ILE A 61 11.91 1.51 14.53
CA ILE A 61 10.97 2.37 15.25
C ILE A 61 11.72 3.46 16.04
N SER A 62 12.70 3.07 16.85
CA SER A 62 13.52 3.99 17.65
C SER A 62 14.17 5.07 16.79
N GLU A 63 14.83 4.69 15.70
CA GLU A 63 15.55 5.62 14.83
C GLU A 63 14.60 6.51 14.03
N SER A 64 13.44 6.00 13.60
CA SER A 64 12.44 6.82 12.94
C SER A 64 11.95 7.98 13.82
N VAL A 65 11.79 7.73 15.13
CA VAL A 65 11.37 8.75 16.10
C VAL A 65 12.51 9.70 16.42
N ARG A 66 13.68 9.16 16.81
CA ARG A 66 14.80 9.96 17.32
C ARG A 66 15.54 10.74 16.24
N ALA A 67 15.79 10.10 15.09
CA ALA A 67 16.63 10.66 14.04
C ALA A 67 15.80 11.30 12.90
N MET A 68 14.63 10.74 12.59
CA MET A 68 13.81 11.19 11.46
C MET A 68 12.60 12.03 11.86
N GLY A 69 12.33 12.17 13.17
CA GLY A 69 11.28 13.02 13.71
C GLY A 69 9.87 12.46 13.56
N PHE A 70 9.72 11.15 13.38
CA PHE A 70 8.41 10.51 13.40
C PHE A 70 7.74 10.73 14.78
N PRO A 71 6.44 11.08 14.84
CA PRO A 71 5.76 11.42 16.09
C PRO A 71 5.83 10.29 17.12
N ALA A 72 6.51 10.53 18.25
CA ALA A 72 6.67 9.55 19.31
C ALA A 72 5.32 9.15 19.92
N PHE A 73 4.37 10.09 19.98
CA PHE A 73 3.00 9.80 20.41
C PHE A 73 2.32 8.72 19.57
N SER A 74 2.73 8.50 18.32
CA SER A 74 2.09 7.52 17.45
C SER A 74 2.41 6.07 17.83
N VAL A 75 3.42 5.83 18.68
CA VAL A 75 3.87 4.47 19.06
C VAL A 75 2.87 3.81 20.02
N MET A 76 2.54 2.55 19.73
CA MET A 76 1.55 1.75 20.42
C MET A 76 2.20 0.59 21.19
N THR A 77 1.63 0.25 22.33
CA THR A 77 1.93 -0.96 23.08
C THR A 77 1.28 -2.17 22.39
N ALA A 78 1.75 -3.37 22.74
CA ALA A 78 1.12 -4.63 22.31
C ALA A 78 -0.36 -4.75 22.74
N THR A 79 -0.80 -3.97 23.73
CA THR A 79 -2.19 -3.92 24.22
C THR A 79 -3.06 -2.87 23.53
N GLY A 80 -2.53 -2.20 22.50
CA GLY A 80 -3.26 -1.20 21.71
C GLY A 80 -3.40 0.16 22.39
N LYS A 81 -2.57 0.45 23.40
CA LYS A 81 -2.52 1.77 24.04
C LYS A 81 -1.32 2.56 23.52
N ARG A 82 -1.38 3.88 23.57
CA ARG A 82 -0.23 4.75 23.27
C ARG A 82 0.88 4.50 24.29
N VAL A 83 2.13 4.41 23.85
CA VAL A 83 3.29 4.30 24.75
C VAL A 83 3.45 5.59 25.56
N LEU A 84 3.30 6.74 24.90
CA LEU A 84 3.25 8.04 25.55
C LEU A 84 1.79 8.40 25.88
N PRO A 85 1.44 8.63 27.16
CA PRO A 85 0.05 8.93 27.54
C PRO A 85 -0.39 10.32 27.10
N THR A 86 0.54 11.26 27.01
CA THR A 86 0.33 12.64 26.57
C THR A 86 1.42 13.03 25.59
N PRO A 87 1.10 13.75 24.51
CA PRO A 87 2.10 14.21 23.58
C PRO A 87 2.96 15.33 24.17
N GLU A 88 4.21 15.40 23.75
CA GLU A 88 5.07 16.54 24.05
C GLU A 88 4.63 17.80 23.28
N ILE A 89 5.05 18.98 23.76
CA ILE A 89 4.72 20.27 23.14
C ILE A 89 5.24 20.33 21.69
N ILE A 90 6.45 19.85 21.45
CA ILE A 90 7.05 19.83 20.11
C ILE A 90 6.21 18.95 19.18
N ASP A 91 5.81 17.76 19.64
CA ASP A 91 4.90 16.87 18.90
C ASP A 91 3.55 17.56 18.61
N GLN A 92 3.07 18.43 19.49
CA GLN A 92 1.80 19.16 19.29
C GLN A 92 1.90 20.23 18.23
N VAL A 93 3.01 20.97 18.23
CA VAL A 93 3.27 22.00 17.24
C VAL A 93 3.54 21.39 15.87
N MET A 94 4.31 20.30 15.82
CA MET A 94 4.75 19.69 14.56
C MET A 94 3.68 18.79 13.93
N TRP A 95 2.94 18.03 14.75
CA TRP A 95 2.12 16.91 14.27
C TRP A 95 0.66 16.96 14.71
N GLY A 96 0.18 18.11 15.18
CA GLY A 96 -1.22 18.30 15.59
C GLY A 96 -2.20 17.90 14.49
N GLY A 97 -3.15 17.03 14.82
CA GLY A 97 -4.17 16.50 13.91
C GLY A 97 -3.70 15.36 13.00
N ILE A 98 -2.40 15.10 12.91
CA ILE A 98 -1.82 13.98 12.16
C ILE A 98 -1.56 12.80 13.09
N ARG A 99 -0.85 13.02 14.20
CA ARG A 99 -0.43 11.95 15.13
C ARG A 99 -1.59 11.17 15.74
N GLU A 100 -2.76 11.81 15.94
CA GLU A 100 -3.93 11.16 16.52
C GLU A 100 -4.48 10.05 15.63
N ARG A 101 -4.19 10.13 14.32
CA ARG A 101 -4.65 9.20 13.29
C ARG A 101 -3.59 8.18 12.87
N LEU A 102 -2.41 8.21 13.46
CA LEU A 102 -1.33 7.26 13.20
C LEU A 102 -1.17 6.32 14.39
N SER A 103 -1.05 5.01 14.14
CA SER A 103 -0.82 4.01 15.19
C SER A 103 0.29 3.06 14.76
N LEU A 104 1.49 3.20 15.34
CA LEU A 104 2.67 2.39 15.02
C LEU A 104 2.83 1.25 16.03
N TYR A 105 2.73 0.02 15.55
CA TYR A 105 2.83 -1.19 16.34
C TYR A 105 4.15 -1.91 16.05
N GLU A 106 4.89 -2.24 17.11
CA GLU A 106 5.96 -3.22 17.06
C GLU A 106 5.34 -4.63 16.98
N SER A 107 5.32 -5.22 15.79
CA SER A 107 4.71 -6.54 15.59
C SER A 107 5.15 -7.18 14.28
N LYS A 108 5.10 -8.51 14.22
CA LYS A 108 5.07 -9.21 12.94
C LYS A 108 3.74 -8.93 12.24
N ALA A 109 3.77 -8.63 10.95
CA ALA A 109 2.58 -8.39 10.12
C ALA A 109 1.49 -9.47 10.29
N GLU A 110 1.92 -10.74 10.32
CA GLU A 110 1.03 -11.88 10.52
C GLU A 110 0.30 -11.84 11.86
N ASP A 111 1.02 -11.61 12.95
CA ASP A 111 0.44 -11.54 14.28
C ASP A 111 -0.51 -10.34 14.41
N PHE A 112 -0.14 -9.20 13.83
CA PHE A 112 -0.98 -8.01 13.84
C PHE A 112 -2.33 -8.24 13.14
N ILE A 113 -2.31 -8.77 11.91
CA ILE A 113 -3.55 -9.04 11.16
C ILE A 113 -4.40 -10.09 11.87
N LEU A 114 -3.78 -11.14 12.42
CA LEU A 114 -4.50 -12.20 13.16
C LEU A 114 -5.19 -11.68 14.42
N ARG A 115 -4.58 -10.74 15.14
CA ARG A 115 -5.18 -10.11 16.33
C ARG A 115 -6.27 -9.09 15.98
N ASN A 116 -6.17 -8.45 14.82
CA ASN A 116 -7.05 -7.35 14.41
C ASN A 116 -8.03 -7.74 13.29
N GLN A 117 -8.54 -8.98 13.29
CA GLN A 117 -9.45 -9.47 12.24
C GLN A 117 -10.79 -8.73 12.17
N SER A 118 -11.18 -8.00 13.22
CA SER A 118 -12.37 -7.14 13.20
C SER A 118 -12.17 -5.84 12.42
N ASN A 119 -10.92 -5.49 12.09
CA ASN A 119 -10.62 -4.31 11.28
C ASN A 119 -10.75 -4.63 9.80
N THR A 120 -11.43 -3.74 9.08
CA THR A 120 -11.46 -3.73 7.62
C THR A 120 -10.65 -2.55 7.11
N TYR A 121 -9.79 -2.77 6.13
CA TYR A 121 -8.92 -1.77 5.50
C TYR A 121 -9.33 -1.53 4.05
N ASP A 122 -9.41 -0.26 3.68
CA ASP A 122 -9.69 0.17 2.31
C ASP A 122 -8.43 0.09 1.45
N LEU A 123 -7.28 0.39 2.06
CA LEU A 123 -5.98 0.43 1.41
C LEU A 123 -4.92 -0.22 2.29
N ILE A 124 -4.14 -1.12 1.71
CA ILE A 124 -2.99 -1.73 2.38
C ILE A 124 -1.75 -1.46 1.54
N PHE A 125 -0.71 -0.93 2.17
CA PHE A 125 0.63 -0.85 1.60
C PHE A 125 1.52 -1.90 2.26
N MET A 126 2.28 -2.63 1.44
CA MET A 126 3.33 -3.54 1.89
C MET A 126 4.66 -3.03 1.35
N ASP A 127 5.50 -2.55 2.25
CA ASP A 127 6.84 -2.04 1.99
C ASP A 127 7.81 -2.62 3.03
N ALA A 128 7.90 -3.95 3.06
CA ALA A 128 8.61 -4.69 4.07
C ALA A 128 9.59 -5.67 3.42
N TYR A 129 10.88 -5.46 3.68
CA TYR A 129 11.97 -6.31 3.20
C TYR A 129 12.68 -6.93 4.41
N ASP A 130 13.26 -8.10 4.21
CA ASP A 130 14.18 -8.65 5.20
C ASP A 130 15.56 -7.97 5.13
N GLY A 131 16.46 -8.34 6.04
CA GLY A 131 17.82 -7.80 6.08
C GLY A 131 18.69 -8.14 4.85
N ALA A 132 18.19 -8.96 3.92
CA ALA A 132 18.84 -9.30 2.66
C ALA A 132 18.17 -8.63 1.46
N ASP A 133 17.31 -7.63 1.69
CA ASP A 133 16.58 -6.90 0.65
C ASP A 133 15.60 -7.78 -0.15
N ILE A 134 15.05 -8.82 0.50
CA ILE A 134 14.09 -9.74 -0.11
C ILE A 134 12.70 -9.50 0.48
N PHE A 135 11.69 -9.40 -0.39
CA PHE A 135 10.29 -9.38 0.04
C PHE A 135 9.87 -10.77 0.57
N PRO A 136 9.59 -10.92 1.88
CA PRO A 136 9.49 -12.23 2.53
C PRO A 136 8.38 -13.12 1.96
N HIS A 137 8.69 -14.40 1.67
CA HIS A 137 7.73 -15.39 1.15
C HIS A 137 6.47 -15.54 2.04
N SER A 138 6.63 -15.41 3.35
CA SER A 138 5.52 -15.48 4.31
C SER A 138 4.44 -14.42 4.08
N LEU A 139 4.76 -13.29 3.43
CA LEU A 139 3.82 -12.20 3.13
C LEU A 139 3.06 -12.39 1.82
N TRP A 140 3.45 -13.35 0.98
CA TRP A 140 2.79 -13.58 -0.32
C TRP A 140 2.52 -15.04 -0.65
N ASP A 141 2.82 -15.99 0.24
CA ASP A 141 2.37 -17.37 0.11
C ASP A 141 0.83 -17.43 0.08
N SER A 142 0.29 -17.80 -1.08
CA SER A 142 -1.16 -17.91 -1.33
C SER A 142 -1.90 -18.87 -0.39
N SER A 143 -1.19 -19.81 0.25
CA SER A 143 -1.77 -20.82 1.13
C SER A 143 -1.62 -20.49 2.62
N SER A 144 -0.87 -19.43 2.94
CA SER A 144 -0.52 -19.05 4.31
C SER A 144 -1.74 -18.62 5.14
N VAL A 145 -1.58 -18.73 6.46
CA VAL A 145 -2.52 -18.18 7.43
C VAL A 145 -2.62 -16.66 7.28
N PHE A 146 -1.49 -15.99 7.01
CA PHE A 146 -1.42 -14.57 6.71
C PHE A 146 -2.34 -14.18 5.54
N MET A 147 -2.21 -14.85 4.38
CA MET A 147 -3.01 -14.53 3.19
C MET A 147 -4.51 -14.67 3.44
N LYS A 148 -4.93 -15.72 4.17
CA LYS A 148 -6.33 -15.92 4.55
C LYS A 148 -6.85 -14.80 5.46
N ALA A 149 -6.03 -14.35 6.42
CA ALA A 149 -6.39 -13.27 7.33
C ALA A 149 -6.39 -11.90 6.61
N LEU A 150 -5.44 -11.68 5.71
CA LEU A 150 -5.36 -10.50 4.83
C LEU A 150 -6.61 -10.40 3.94
N SER A 151 -7.04 -11.52 3.34
CA SER A 151 -8.25 -11.58 2.52
C SER A 151 -9.52 -11.15 3.28
N LYS A 152 -9.60 -11.49 4.57
CA LYS A 152 -10.74 -11.10 5.43
C LYS A 152 -10.69 -9.63 5.88
N THR A 153 -9.49 -9.08 6.06
CA THR A 153 -9.31 -7.70 6.55
C THR A 153 -9.28 -6.67 5.42
N LEU A 154 -8.99 -7.05 4.19
CA LEU A 154 -9.14 -6.17 3.03
C LEU A 154 -10.63 -5.96 2.72
N HIS A 155 -11.06 -4.72 2.46
CA HIS A 155 -12.47 -4.43 2.16
C HIS A 155 -12.96 -5.20 0.93
N HIS A 156 -14.13 -5.84 1.03
CA HIS A 156 -14.65 -6.75 -0.01
C HIS A 156 -14.97 -6.03 -1.33
N GLU A 157 -15.52 -4.82 -1.28
CA GLU A 157 -15.95 -4.11 -2.49
C GLU A 157 -14.81 -3.38 -3.19
N HIS A 158 -14.08 -2.49 -2.50
CA HIS A 158 -13.07 -1.62 -3.11
C HIS A 158 -11.65 -1.83 -2.62
N GLY A 159 -11.45 -2.76 -1.68
CA GLY A 159 -10.18 -2.95 -0.98
C GLY A 159 -9.02 -3.12 -1.96
N THR A 160 -7.98 -2.34 -1.73
CA THR A 160 -6.79 -2.29 -2.59
C THR A 160 -5.54 -2.59 -1.77
N LEU A 161 -4.73 -3.53 -2.26
CA LEU A 161 -3.40 -3.82 -1.75
C LEU A 161 -2.37 -3.32 -2.76
N VAL A 162 -1.32 -2.66 -2.27
CA VAL A 162 -0.16 -2.28 -3.06
C VAL A 162 1.09 -2.82 -2.39
N VAL A 163 1.87 -3.58 -3.14
CA VAL A 163 3.13 -4.16 -2.68
C VAL A 163 4.27 -3.48 -3.43
N ASN A 164 5.25 -3.03 -2.65
CA ASN A 164 6.53 -2.59 -3.17
C ASN A 164 7.39 -3.81 -3.49
N LEU A 165 7.89 -3.90 -4.72
CA LEU A 165 8.83 -4.94 -5.14
C LEU A 165 10.00 -4.28 -5.87
N HIS A 166 11.20 -4.78 -5.65
CA HIS A 166 12.34 -4.41 -6.49
C HIS A 166 12.15 -5.04 -7.87
N SER A 167 12.47 -4.28 -8.93
CA SER A 167 12.47 -4.81 -10.28
C SER A 167 13.54 -5.89 -10.38
N ASP A 168 13.18 -7.08 -10.88
CA ASP A 168 14.11 -8.18 -11.15
C ASP A 168 15.25 -7.69 -12.06
N ALA A 169 16.35 -7.23 -11.46
CA ALA A 169 17.55 -6.81 -12.18
C ALA A 169 18.58 -7.96 -12.28
N ASP A 170 18.26 -9.16 -11.80
CA ASP A 170 19.13 -10.33 -11.92
C ASP A 170 19.06 -10.95 -13.33
N ILE A 171 19.91 -10.41 -14.21
CA ILE A 171 21.05 -11.09 -14.85
C ILE A 171 20.76 -12.54 -15.32
N SER A 172 20.26 -12.71 -16.55
CA SER A 172 20.72 -13.73 -17.53
C SER A 172 19.80 -13.91 -18.76
N ASP A 173 18.56 -13.45 -18.73
CA ASP A 173 17.65 -13.61 -19.88
C ASP A 173 17.39 -12.24 -20.55
N ILE A 174 18.40 -11.68 -21.20
CA ILE A 174 18.20 -10.63 -22.20
C ILE A 174 17.69 -11.31 -23.47
N ASP A 175 16.43 -11.72 -23.46
CA ASP A 175 15.70 -11.90 -24.71
C ASP A 175 15.04 -10.57 -25.05
N ARG A 176 15.84 -9.69 -25.66
CA ARG A 176 15.42 -8.42 -26.25
C ARG A 176 14.56 -8.72 -27.48
N SER A 177 13.35 -9.22 -27.27
CA SER A 177 12.30 -9.17 -28.26
C SER A 177 11.50 -7.89 -28.04
N ASN A 178 11.43 -7.09 -29.10
CA ASN A 178 10.74 -5.81 -29.16
C ASN A 178 9.24 -6.02 -28.90
N GLU A 179 8.75 -5.68 -27.70
CA GLU A 179 7.38 -5.22 -27.39
C GLU A 179 7.13 -5.17 -25.87
N GLY A 180 7.18 -3.98 -25.25
CA GLY A 180 6.48 -3.65 -24.00
C GLY A 180 6.95 -4.30 -22.68
N VAL A 181 6.86 -3.52 -21.59
CA VAL A 181 6.93 -3.88 -20.15
C VAL A 181 7.19 -5.36 -19.86
N THR A 182 8.46 -5.72 -19.64
CA THR A 182 8.85 -7.08 -19.21
C THR A 182 8.69 -7.18 -17.69
N THR A 183 7.46 -7.33 -17.22
CA THR A 183 7.23 -7.61 -15.80
C THR A 183 7.97 -8.88 -15.41
N GLY A 184 8.93 -8.73 -14.50
CA GLY A 184 9.84 -9.79 -14.07
C GLY A 184 9.14 -11.06 -13.61
N LYS A 185 9.82 -12.21 -13.76
CA LYS A 185 9.29 -13.53 -13.40
C LYS A 185 8.87 -13.56 -11.92
N TYR A 186 9.59 -12.88 -11.04
CA TYR A 186 9.27 -12.78 -9.61
C TYR A 186 8.01 -11.95 -9.37
N VAL A 187 7.91 -10.76 -9.95
CA VAL A 187 6.71 -9.90 -9.82
C VAL A 187 5.45 -10.64 -10.29
N ARG A 188 5.54 -11.37 -11.40
CA ARG A 188 4.45 -12.22 -11.89
C ARG A 188 4.11 -13.36 -10.92
N LYS A 189 5.11 -13.99 -10.30
CA LYS A 189 4.91 -15.05 -9.30
C LYS A 189 4.18 -14.51 -8.07
N VAL A 190 4.62 -13.37 -7.53
CA VAL A 190 3.99 -12.69 -6.39
C VAL A 190 2.56 -12.24 -6.75
N GLY A 191 2.38 -11.61 -7.92
CA GLY A 191 1.07 -11.19 -8.41
C GLY A 191 0.08 -12.35 -8.58
N LYS A 192 0.51 -13.49 -9.14
CA LYS A 192 -0.32 -14.70 -9.22
C LYS A 192 -0.70 -15.24 -7.85
N ALA A 193 0.21 -15.17 -6.88
CA ALA A 193 -0.07 -15.63 -5.52
C ALA A 193 -1.14 -14.77 -4.83
N TYR A 194 -1.06 -13.43 -4.95
CA TYR A 194 -2.13 -12.55 -4.46
C TYR A 194 -3.43 -12.68 -5.23
N LYS A 195 -3.37 -12.84 -6.56
CA LYS A 195 -4.56 -13.10 -7.38
C LYS A 195 -5.32 -14.33 -6.87
N LYS A 196 -4.59 -15.42 -6.60
CA LYS A 196 -5.16 -16.63 -6.00
C LYS A 196 -5.67 -16.37 -4.59
N GLY A 197 -4.87 -15.78 -3.70
CA GLY A 197 -5.23 -15.63 -2.29
C GLY A 197 -6.33 -14.61 -1.99
N LEU A 198 -6.42 -13.54 -2.78
CA LEU A 198 -7.28 -12.38 -2.49
C LEU A 198 -8.48 -12.22 -3.42
N LEU A 199 -8.42 -12.79 -4.64
CA LEU A 199 -9.44 -12.60 -5.67
C LEU A 199 -10.14 -13.89 -6.12
N GLU A 200 -9.73 -15.09 -5.69
CA GLU A 200 -10.31 -16.36 -6.15
C GLU A 200 -11.82 -16.47 -5.92
N ASN A 201 -12.34 -15.82 -4.86
CA ASN A 201 -13.77 -15.80 -4.54
C ASN A 201 -14.46 -14.47 -4.88
N GLU A 202 -13.74 -13.54 -5.50
CA GLU A 202 -14.26 -12.20 -5.80
C GLU A 202 -14.86 -12.16 -7.20
N ARG A 203 -16.00 -11.48 -7.34
CA ARG A 203 -16.67 -11.33 -8.65
C ARG A 203 -15.93 -10.39 -9.58
N ASN A 204 -15.23 -9.44 -8.98
CA ASN A 204 -14.43 -8.42 -9.64
C ASN A 204 -13.00 -8.50 -9.12
N GLY A 205 -12.08 -7.90 -9.85
CA GLY A 205 -10.74 -7.69 -9.36
C GLY A 205 -9.70 -7.61 -10.46
N LEU A 206 -8.64 -6.89 -10.17
CA LEU A 206 -7.53 -6.68 -11.08
C LEU A 206 -6.22 -6.80 -10.31
N VAL A 207 -5.28 -7.54 -10.88
CA VAL A 207 -3.89 -7.53 -10.46
C VAL A 207 -3.06 -6.95 -11.59
N PHE A 208 -2.23 -5.95 -11.27
CA PHE A 208 -1.36 -5.34 -12.25
C PHE A 208 -0.08 -4.81 -11.60
N ALA A 209 0.97 -4.69 -12.38
CA ALA A 209 2.22 -4.05 -12.00
C ALA A 209 2.33 -2.69 -12.68
N CYS A 210 2.91 -1.73 -11.96
CA CYS A 210 3.29 -0.42 -12.47
C CYS A 210 4.77 -0.19 -12.18
N GLU A 211 5.59 -0.18 -13.22
CA GLU A 211 7.04 -0.07 -13.13
C GLU A 211 7.50 1.39 -13.10
N VAL A 212 8.53 1.66 -12.28
CA VAL A 212 9.24 2.94 -12.20
C VAL A 212 10.72 2.65 -12.48
N PRO A 213 11.14 2.58 -13.76
CA PRO A 213 12.43 2.01 -14.14
C PRO A 213 13.63 2.71 -13.50
N TRP A 214 13.58 4.03 -13.35
CA TRP A 214 14.68 4.80 -12.77
C TRP A 214 14.83 4.66 -11.25
N LEU A 215 13.84 4.07 -10.58
CA LEU A 215 13.93 3.71 -9.16
C LEU A 215 14.13 2.21 -8.97
N CYS A 216 14.28 1.43 -10.05
CA CYS A 216 14.34 -0.04 -10.01
C CYS A 216 13.20 -0.64 -9.17
N ASN A 217 12.01 -0.05 -9.28
CA ASN A 217 10.89 -0.28 -8.38
C ASN A 217 9.64 -0.67 -9.16
N VAL A 218 8.89 -1.63 -8.64
CA VAL A 218 7.61 -2.06 -9.18
C VAL A 218 6.56 -1.99 -8.09
N SER A 219 5.49 -1.24 -8.35
CA SER A 219 4.29 -1.27 -7.53
C SER A 219 3.33 -2.32 -8.06
N LEU A 220 3.25 -3.46 -7.37
CA LEU A 220 2.26 -4.50 -7.66
C LEU A 220 0.96 -4.16 -6.93
N VAL A 221 -0.12 -4.02 -7.69
CA VAL A 221 -1.44 -3.63 -7.19
C VAL A 221 -2.42 -4.78 -7.33
N VAL A 222 -3.21 -5.02 -6.28
CA VAL A 222 -4.34 -5.94 -6.24
C VAL A 222 -5.55 -5.15 -5.79
N SER A 223 -6.54 -4.98 -6.66
CA SER A 223 -7.77 -4.23 -6.33
C SER A 223 -8.99 -5.11 -6.52
N ARG A 224 -9.91 -5.14 -5.54
CA ARG A 224 -11.15 -5.93 -5.60
C ARG A 224 -12.25 -5.27 -6.43
N GLY A 225 -12.39 -3.95 -6.34
CA GLY A 225 -13.50 -3.25 -6.99
C GLY A 225 -13.24 -2.81 -8.42
N MET A 226 -12.03 -3.03 -8.91
CA MET A 226 -11.71 -2.88 -10.32
C MET A 226 -12.15 -4.13 -11.07
N GLY A 227 -13.34 -4.08 -11.66
CA GLY A 227 -13.82 -5.14 -12.55
C GLY A 227 -13.00 -5.21 -13.83
N SER A 228 -12.78 -6.43 -14.33
CA SER A 228 -12.34 -6.68 -15.70
C SER A 228 -13.50 -6.46 -16.69
N GLU A 229 -14.15 -5.29 -16.62
CA GLU A 229 -15.26 -4.94 -17.53
C GLU A 229 -14.72 -4.79 -18.96
N GLY A 230 -14.64 -5.94 -19.63
CA GLY A 230 -14.04 -6.17 -20.92
C GLY A 230 -12.58 -6.65 -20.77
N ARG A 231 -12.20 -7.64 -21.56
CA ARG A 231 -10.81 -8.03 -21.85
C ARG A 231 -9.99 -6.91 -22.53
N ASP A 232 -10.38 -5.66 -22.32
CA ASP A 232 -9.85 -4.47 -22.98
C ASP A 232 -8.88 -3.77 -22.04
N ARG A 233 -7.61 -4.19 -22.17
CA ARG A 233 -6.47 -3.61 -21.47
C ARG A 233 -6.39 -2.09 -21.68
N GLU A 234 -6.76 -1.59 -22.86
CA GLU A 234 -6.69 -0.17 -23.18
C GLU A 234 -7.78 0.62 -22.45
N LYS A 235 -9.00 0.07 -22.34
CA LYS A 235 -10.06 0.70 -21.54
C LYS A 235 -9.68 0.79 -20.07
N THR A 236 -9.13 -0.28 -19.48
CA THR A 236 -8.66 -0.28 -18.08
C THR A 236 -7.53 0.73 -17.87
N LYS A 237 -6.55 0.76 -18.77
CA LYS A 237 -5.45 1.72 -18.74
C LYS A 237 -5.95 3.17 -18.84
N SER A 238 -6.83 3.45 -19.79
CA SER A 238 -7.44 4.77 -19.98
C SER A 238 -8.22 5.22 -18.75
N ASN A 239 -9.00 4.31 -18.14
CA ASN A 239 -9.72 4.60 -16.91
C ASN A 239 -8.77 4.92 -15.74
N LEU A 240 -7.71 4.14 -15.54
CA LEU A 240 -6.69 4.41 -14.54
C LEU A 240 -6.01 5.76 -14.77
N MET A 241 -5.65 6.09 -16.00
CA MET A 241 -5.03 7.38 -16.35
C MET A 241 -5.97 8.57 -16.09
N LYS A 242 -7.26 8.44 -16.44
CA LYS A 242 -8.26 9.47 -16.13
C LYS A 242 -8.41 9.64 -14.62
N THR A 243 -8.49 8.52 -13.89
CA THR A 243 -8.65 8.51 -12.44
C THR A 243 -7.43 9.09 -11.74
N SER A 244 -6.21 8.82 -12.23
CA SER A 244 -4.99 9.37 -11.62
C SER A 244 -4.97 10.89 -11.68
N LEU A 245 -5.37 11.47 -12.82
CA LEU A 245 -5.50 12.93 -12.96
C LEU A 245 -6.52 13.53 -11.99
N GLU A 246 -7.60 12.81 -11.69
CA GLU A 246 -8.60 13.25 -10.71
C GLU A 246 -8.04 13.18 -9.28
N VAL A 247 -7.43 12.05 -8.91
CA VAL A 247 -6.81 11.84 -7.60
C VAL A 247 -5.70 12.86 -7.33
N ASP A 248 -4.83 13.12 -8.30
CA ASP A 248 -3.76 14.11 -8.20
C ASP A 248 -4.33 15.51 -7.88
N ARG A 249 -5.46 15.89 -8.50
CA ARG A 249 -6.13 17.17 -8.24
C ARG A 249 -6.83 17.20 -6.89
N VAL A 250 -7.57 16.16 -6.55
CA VAL A 250 -8.36 16.06 -5.30
C VAL A 250 -7.44 16.09 -4.09
N LEU A 251 -6.33 15.34 -4.13
CA LEU A 251 -5.37 15.23 -3.03
C LEU A 251 -4.21 16.22 -3.10
N ARG A 252 -4.13 16.99 -4.20
CA ARG A 252 -3.01 17.90 -4.51
C ARG A 252 -1.67 17.19 -4.37
N LEU A 253 -1.56 16.00 -4.98
CA LEU A 253 -0.35 15.18 -4.87
C LEU A 253 0.84 15.92 -5.51
N PRO A 254 2.03 15.90 -4.88
CA PRO A 254 3.23 16.52 -5.45
C PRO A 254 3.88 15.65 -6.55
N PHE A 255 3.29 14.49 -6.85
CA PHE A 255 3.74 13.53 -7.85
C PHE A 255 2.52 12.86 -8.50
N SER A 256 2.72 12.28 -9.69
CA SER A 256 1.67 11.59 -10.44
C SER A 256 2.13 10.21 -10.88
N CYS A 257 1.22 9.22 -10.89
CA CYS A 257 1.48 7.93 -11.50
C CYS A 257 1.17 7.90 -13.00
N LEU A 258 0.67 8.98 -13.59
CA LEU A 258 0.12 9.02 -14.95
C LEU A 258 1.09 8.49 -16.00
N ASP A 259 2.35 8.95 -15.98
CA ASP A 259 3.32 8.57 -17.00
C ASP A 259 3.75 7.09 -16.86
N TYR A 260 3.81 6.58 -15.64
CA TYR A 260 4.07 5.15 -15.40
C TYR A 260 2.89 4.26 -15.78
N LEU A 261 1.65 4.74 -15.66
CA LEU A 261 0.49 4.04 -16.18
C LEU A 261 0.51 3.97 -17.71
N LYS A 262 1.05 5.00 -18.39
CA LYS A 262 1.19 5.00 -19.85
C LYS A 262 2.21 3.98 -20.35
N THR A 263 3.36 3.89 -19.68
CA THR A 263 4.53 3.16 -20.21
C THR A 263 4.84 1.87 -19.48
N GLY A 264 4.47 1.74 -18.20
CA GLY A 264 4.91 0.68 -17.29
C GLY A 264 3.78 -0.19 -16.73
N LEU A 265 2.56 -0.14 -17.30
CA LEU A 265 1.42 -0.92 -16.83
C LEU A 265 1.39 -2.34 -17.44
N ALA A 266 1.37 -3.36 -16.58
CA ALA A 266 1.22 -4.77 -16.97
C ALA A 266 0.16 -5.49 -16.13
N ILE A 267 -0.87 -6.04 -16.76
CA ILE A 267 -1.94 -6.82 -16.09
C ILE A 267 -1.48 -8.27 -15.90
N ILE A 268 -1.82 -8.88 -14.76
CA ILE A 268 -1.42 -10.24 -14.33
C ILE A 268 -2.64 -11.16 -14.16
#